data_AF-X1BJC0-F1
#
_entry.id   AF-X1BJC0-F1
#
_cell.length_a   1.000
_cell.length_b   1.000
_cell.length_c   1.000
_cell.angle_alpha   90.00
_cell.angle_beta   90.00
_cell.angle_gamma   90.00
#
_symmetry.space_group_name_H-M   'P 1'
#
loop_
_entity.id
_entity.type
_entity.pdbx_description
1 polymer ?
#
loop_
_entity_poly.entity_id
_entity_poly.type
_entity_poly.pdbx_seq_one_letter_code
_entity_poly.pdbx_strand_id
1 'polypeptide(L)' 'MTRFLIEVPHEANKQSCERAVHTFLDTGSHFMTHADWGCPDDEHKAWFTVEMDSKEEATSILHPAYRDYPVI' A
#
# COMPACT_ATOMS: atom_id res chain seq x y z
N MET A 1 17.86 4.14 -4.14
CA MET A 1 16.65 3.46 -3.67
C MET A 1 16.53 3.54 -2.16
N THR A 2 15.49 4.24 -1.73
CA THR A 2 15.04 4.42 -0.35
C THR A 2 13.82 3.52 -0.14
N ARG A 3 13.75 2.86 1.01
CA ARG A 3 12.57 2.08 1.41
C ARG A 3 11.52 3.03 1.97
N PHE A 4 10.36 3.06 1.34
CA PHE A 4 9.20 3.84 1.78
C PHE A 4 8.14 2.91 2.38
N LEU A 5 7.43 3.39 3.40
CA LEU A 5 6.26 2.75 3.98
C LEU A 5 4.99 3.47 3.52
N ILE A 6 4.04 2.72 3.00
CA ILE A 6 2.76 3.25 2.53
C ILE A 6 1.66 2.72 3.44
N GLU A 7 0.87 3.64 3.99
CA GLU A 7 -0.28 3.32 4.80
C GLU A 7 -1.57 3.30 3.97
N VAL A 8 -2.31 2.20 4.04
CA VAL A 8 -3.60 2.02 3.37
C VAL A 8 -4.67 1.83 4.44
N PRO A 9 -5.28 2.91 4.93
CA PRO A 9 -6.36 2.78 5.89
C PRO A 9 -7.62 2.24 5.20
N HIS A 10 -8.31 1.36 5.90
CA HIS A 10 -9.59 0.81 5.48
C HIS A 10 -10.43 0.51 6.73
N GLU A 11 -11.68 0.13 6.54
CA GLU A 11 -12.52 -0.24 7.69
C GLU A 11 -11.96 -1.48 8.41
N ALA A 12 -12.29 -1.57 9.70
CA ALA A 12 -11.94 -2.65 10.59
C ALA A 12 -12.73 -3.94 10.35
N ASN A 13 -12.73 -4.44 9.11
CA ASN A 13 -13.38 -5.69 8.76
C ASN A 13 -12.66 -6.42 7.62
N LYS A 14 -12.81 -7.74 7.64
CA LYS A 14 -12.17 -8.66 6.67
C LYS A 14 -12.45 -8.29 5.21
N GLN A 15 -13.68 -7.90 4.88
CA GLN A 15 -14.06 -7.55 3.50
C GLN A 15 -13.35 -6.29 3.00
N SER A 16 -13.07 -5.35 3.90
CA SER A 16 -12.33 -4.13 3.58
C SER A 16 -10.83 -4.39 3.45
N CYS A 17 -10.26 -5.28 4.28
CA CYS A 17 -8.89 -5.79 4.10
C CYS A 17 -8.72 -6.45 2.72
N GLU A 18 -9.62 -7.37 2.35
CA GLU A 18 -9.56 -8.10 1.08
C GLU A 18 -9.66 -7.14 -0.13
N ARG A 19 -10.56 -6.15 -0.07
CA ARG A 19 -10.70 -5.14 -1.13
C ARG A 19 -9.46 -4.28 -1.30
N ALA A 20 -8.78 -3.93 -0.20
CA ALA A 20 -7.54 -3.17 -0.27
C ALA A 20 -6.46 -3.95 -1.02
N VAL A 21 -6.29 -5.25 -0.73
CA VAL A 21 -5.35 -6.13 -1.46
C VAL A 21 -5.71 -6.22 -2.94
N HIS A 22 -6.98 -6.47 -3.27
CA HIS A 22 -7.43 -6.62 -4.65
C HIS A 22 -7.21 -5.36 -5.47
N THR A 23 -7.38 -4.17 -4.88
CA THR A 23 -7.14 -2.90 -5.57
C THR A 23 -5.70 -2.80 -6.11
N PHE A 24 -4.71 -3.32 -5.39
CA PHE A 24 -3.32 -3.34 -5.86
C PHE A 24 -3.05 -4.48 -6.84
N LEU A 25 -3.56 -5.69 -6.57
CA LEU A 25 -3.38 -6.84 -7.48
C LEU A 25 -3.99 -6.57 -8.87
N ASP A 26 -5.18 -5.96 -8.91
CA ASP A 26 -5.91 -5.68 -10.15
C ASP A 26 -5.25 -4.55 -10.96
N THR A 27 -4.52 -3.64 -10.29
CA THR A 27 -3.72 -2.61 -10.98
C THR A 27 -2.49 -3.17 -11.69
N GLY A 28 -2.13 -4.42 -11.42
CA GLY A 28 -1.14 -5.18 -12.17
C GLY A 28 0.17 -4.42 -12.28
N SER A 29 0.93 -4.33 -11.18
CA SER A 29 2.22 -3.68 -11.25
C SER A 29 3.38 -4.50 -10.72
N HIS A 30 4.43 -4.54 -11.54
CA HIS A 30 5.80 -4.90 -11.20
C HIS A 30 6.31 -4.20 -9.92
N PHE A 31 5.67 -3.11 -9.49
CA PHE A 31 5.93 -2.42 -8.21
C PHE A 31 5.68 -3.29 -6.97
N MET A 32 4.93 -4.38 -7.08
CA MET A 32 4.63 -5.28 -5.94
C MET A 32 5.69 -6.37 -5.72
N THR A 33 6.81 -6.37 -6.46
CA THR A 33 7.86 -7.40 -6.35
C THR A 33 8.62 -7.40 -5.02
N HIS A 34 8.45 -6.37 -4.18
CA HIS A 34 9.08 -6.22 -2.87
C HIS A 34 8.13 -5.68 -1.78
N ALA A 35 6.83 -5.95 -1.90
CA ALA A 35 5.80 -5.47 -0.97
C ALA A 35 5.52 -6.49 0.15
N ASP A 36 5.74 -6.11 1.40
CA ASP A 36 5.20 -6.79 2.58
C ASP A 36 3.76 -6.30 2.84
N TRP A 37 2.83 -7.16 3.28
CA TRP A 37 1.44 -6.76 3.61
C TRP A 37 0.97 -7.44 4.89
N GLY A 38 0.33 -6.70 5.80
CA GLY A 38 -0.22 -7.28 7.02
C GLY A 38 -1.06 -6.31 7.85
N CYS A 39 -1.80 -6.87 8.81
CA CYS A 39 -2.51 -6.16 9.88
C CYS A 39 -2.04 -6.72 11.24
N PRO A 40 -0.88 -6.33 11.80
CA PRO A 40 -0.49 -6.74 13.13
C PRO A 40 -1.45 -6.16 14.18
N ASP A 41 -1.81 -6.97 15.16
CA ASP A 41 -2.47 -6.53 16.40
C ASP A 41 -3.82 -5.81 16.24
N ASP A 42 -4.66 -6.28 15.29
CA ASP A 42 -6.01 -5.74 15.04
C ASP A 42 -6.04 -4.27 14.58
N GLU A 43 -4.87 -3.69 14.28
CA GLU A 43 -4.80 -2.42 13.55
C GLU A 43 -5.15 -2.70 12.09
N HIS A 44 -6.41 -2.42 11.75
CA HIS A 44 -6.97 -2.56 10.41
C HIS A 44 -6.52 -1.43 9.48
N LYS A 45 -5.20 -1.35 9.33
CA LYS A 45 -4.50 -0.56 8.35
C LYS A 45 -3.58 -1.53 7.64
N ALA A 46 -3.55 -1.50 6.33
CA ALA A 46 -2.54 -2.23 5.60
C ALA A 46 -1.31 -1.36 5.44
N TRP A 47 -0.15 -1.97 5.55
CA TRP A 47 1.11 -1.33 5.20
C TRP A 47 1.78 -2.12 4.09
N PHE A 48 2.43 -1.42 3.18
CA PHE A 48 3.39 -2.07 2.30
C PHE A 48 4.62 -1.22 2.09
N THR A 49 5.73 -1.90 1.87
CA THR A 49 7.01 -1.25 1.64
C THR A 49 7.41 -1.33 0.18
N VAL A 50 7.99 -0.25 -0.34
CA VAL A 50 8.50 -0.18 -1.72
C VAL A 50 9.89 0.47 -1.73
N GLU A 51 10.75 0.05 -2.65
CA GLU A 51 12.06 0.66 -2.85
C GLU A 51 12.05 1.52 -4.11
N MET A 52 12.21 2.84 -3.95
CA MET A 52 12.11 3.84 -5.03
C MET A 52 13.16 4.93 -4.85
N ASP A 53 13.38 5.77 -5.85
CA ASP A 53 14.38 6.85 -5.77
C ASP A 53 13.81 8.14 -5.17
N SER A 54 12.49 8.31 -5.16
CA SER A 54 11.85 9.45 -4.48
C SER A 54 10.45 9.14 -3.92
N LYS A 55 9.96 10.03 -3.05
CA LYS A 55 8.60 9.95 -2.49
C LYS A 55 7.53 10.21 -3.56
N GLU A 56 7.81 11.07 -4.53
CA GLU A 56 6.93 11.32 -5.68
C GLU A 56 6.78 10.06 -6.53
N GLU A 57 7.89 9.35 -6.78
CA GLU A 57 7.86 8.07 -7.47
C GLU A 57 7.05 7.04 -6.68
N ALA A 58 7.30 6.89 -5.38
CA ALA A 58 6.53 6.01 -4.50
C ALA A 58 5.03 6.36 -4.43
N THR A 59 4.66 7.64 -4.58
CA THR A 59 3.25 8.07 -4.63
C THR A 59 2.63 7.78 -6.01
N SER A 60 3.42 7.88 -7.08
CA SER A 60 2.93 7.69 -8.46
C SER A 60 2.45 6.27 -8.74
N ILE A 61 3.05 5.29 -8.05
CA ILE A 61 2.70 3.87 -8.16
C ILE A 61 1.41 3.49 -7.43
N LEU A 62 0.87 4.40 -6.61
CA LEU A 62 -0.37 4.18 -5.90
C LEU A 62 -1.56 4.27 -6.84
N HIS A 63 -2.50 3.34 -6.65
CA HIS A 63 -3.83 3.47 -7.23
C HIS A 63 -4.41 4.85 -6.86
N PRO A 64 -5.14 5.55 -7.76
CA PRO A 64 -5.62 6.90 -7.51
C PRO A 64 -6.38 7.08 -6.19
N ALA A 65 -7.08 6.04 -5.73
CA ALA A 65 -7.78 6.05 -4.45
C ALA A 65 -6.86 6.23 -3.22
N TYR A 66 -5.56 6.01 -3.38
CA TYR A 66 -4.59 6.00 -2.28
C TYR A 66 -3.53 7.10 -2.33
N ARG A 67 -3.55 7.99 -3.33
CA ARG A 67 -2.48 9.01 -3.52
C ARG A 67 -2.42 10.07 -2.42
N ASP A 68 -3.51 10.25 -1.69
CA ASP A 68 -3.60 11.22 -0.59
C ASP A 68 -3.17 10.63 0.77
N TYR A 69 -2.79 9.34 0.81
CA TYR A 69 -2.36 8.70 2.05
C TYR A 69 -0.87 8.89 2.36
N PRO A 70 -0.48 8.70 3.64
CA PRO A 70 0.90 8.83 4.04
C PRO A 70 1.85 7.86 3.30
N VAL A 71 2.85 8.44 2.66
CA VAL A 71 4.09 7.78 2.23
C VAL A 71 5.21 8.30 3.13
N ILE A 72 5.78 7.42 3.95
CA ILE A 72 6.75 7.74 5.01
C ILE A 72 8.11 7.16 4.64
#